data_AF-R1D8M1-F1
#
_entry.id   AF-R1D8M1-F1
#
_cell.length_a   1.000
_cell.length_b   1.000
_cell.length_c   1.000
_cell.angle_alpha   90.00
_cell.angle_beta   90.00
_cell.angle_gamma   90.00
#
_symmetry.space_group_name_H-M   'P 1'
#
loop_
_entity.id
_entity.type
_entity.pdbx_description
1 polymer ?
#
loop_
_entity_poly.entity_id
_entity_poly.type
_entity_poly.pdbx_seq_one_letter_code
_entity_poly.pdbx_strand_id
1 'polypeptide(L)'
;MGTNMERVYLAYRRSVFCLQPPGDSIARAAIVDALAAGCIPVLLHPRQPSLWPWHWSADEVSVLFDWTDRRGVRLYPSPSRRSRLSFSGPNASALFAQLEAIPPAVIQEKQRAIARVVDGMTYRGETVGQSACRRPESRDAFDLFLRGALEGRPVHR
;
A
#
# COMPACT_ATOMS: atom_id res chain seq x y z
N MET A 1 1.03 -20.54 14.81
CA MET A 1 2.35 -20.10 14.31
C MET A 1 2.08 -19.39 13.00
N GLY A 2 1.95 -18.05 13.02
CA GLY A 2 1.44 -17.29 11.87
C GLY A 2 2.34 -17.40 10.64
N THR A 3 1.72 -17.48 9.46
CA THR A 3 2.45 -17.60 8.19
C THR A 3 3.22 -16.31 7.89
N ASN A 4 4.25 -16.37 7.03
CA ASN A 4 4.99 -15.17 6.63
C ASN A 4 4.09 -14.07 6.06
N MET A 5 3.02 -14.45 5.36
CA MET A 5 2.06 -13.51 4.76
C MET A 5 1.24 -12.77 5.82
N GLU A 6 0.80 -13.45 6.87
CA GLU A 6 0.07 -12.85 7.99
C GLU A 6 0.92 -11.79 8.70
N ARG A 7 2.21 -12.09 8.94
CA ARG A 7 3.15 -11.15 9.57
C ARG A 7 3.34 -9.90 8.71
N VAL A 8 3.47 -10.06 7.40
CA VAL A 8 3.64 -8.96 6.46
C VAL A 8 2.39 -8.08 6.43
N TYR A 9 1.20 -8.68 6.30
CA TYR A 9 -0.05 -7.93 6.31
C TYR A 9 -0.27 -7.16 7.62
N LEU A 10 0.00 -7.78 8.77
CA LEU A 10 -0.07 -7.11 10.07
C LEU A 10 0.96 -5.97 10.21
N ALA A 11 2.13 -6.08 9.57
CA ALA A 11 3.10 -4.98 9.53
C ALA A 11 2.55 -3.79 8.72
N TYR A 12 1.94 -4.03 7.56
CA TYR A 12 1.24 -2.98 6.80
C TYR A 12 0.14 -2.33 7.64
N ARG A 13 -0.74 -3.13 8.24
CA ARG A 13 -1.89 -2.67 9.05
C ARG A 13 -1.50 -1.82 10.26
N ARG A 14 -0.30 -2.02 10.82
CA ARG A 14 0.22 -1.26 11.97
C ARG A 14 1.04 -0.04 11.57
N SER A 15 1.37 0.09 10.29
CA SER A 15 2.20 1.18 9.77
C SER A 15 1.33 2.30 9.23
N VAL A 16 1.77 3.55 9.40
CA VAL A 16 1.13 4.72 8.77
C VAL A 16 1.60 4.87 7.32
N PHE A 17 2.92 4.76 7.12
CA PHE A 17 3.58 4.90 5.82
C PHE A 17 4.29 3.61 5.43
N CYS A 18 4.16 3.23 4.15
CA CYS A 18 4.77 2.03 3.61
C CYS A 18 5.62 2.39 2.39
N LEU A 19 6.94 2.22 2.49
CA LEU A 19 7.87 2.58 1.43
C LEU A 19 7.75 1.60 0.25
N GLN A 20 7.53 2.14 -0.96
CA GLN A 20 7.32 1.36 -2.18
C GLN A 20 8.38 1.62 -3.25
N PRO A 21 9.65 1.23 -3.02
CA PRO A 21 10.67 1.38 -4.05
C PRO A 21 10.34 0.51 -5.27
N PRO A 22 10.64 0.97 -6.51
CA PRO A 22 10.56 0.16 -7.70
C PRO A 22 11.56 -0.99 -7.66
N GLY A 23 11.17 -2.12 -8.24
CA GLY A 23 12.03 -3.29 -8.44
C GLY A 23 12.55 -3.33 -9.86
N ASP A 24 12.39 -4.47 -10.53
CA ASP A 24 12.68 -4.62 -11.96
C ASP A 24 11.73 -3.83 -12.86
N SER A 25 10.56 -3.46 -12.33
CA SER A 25 9.60 -2.56 -12.97
C SER A 25 9.19 -1.42 -12.03
N ILE A 26 8.58 -0.38 -12.62
CA ILE A 26 7.96 0.72 -11.85
C ILE A 26 6.73 0.25 -11.05
N ALA A 27 6.04 -0.79 -11.53
CA ALA A 27 4.88 -1.35 -10.85
C ALA A 27 5.31 -2.28 -9.71
N ARG A 28 4.57 -2.24 -8.60
CA ARG A 28 4.79 -3.10 -7.44
C ARG A 28 3.47 -3.50 -6.81
N ALA A 29 3.20 -4.80 -6.72
CA ALA A 29 1.98 -5.34 -6.09
C ALA A 29 1.80 -4.84 -4.65
N ALA A 30 2.92 -4.67 -3.92
CA ALA A 30 2.95 -4.14 -2.57
C ALA A 30 2.32 -2.74 -2.41
N ILE A 31 2.20 -1.94 -3.49
CA ILE A 31 1.45 -0.68 -3.45
C ILE A 31 -0.03 -0.95 -3.17
N VAL A 32 -0.61 -1.93 -3.87
CA VAL A 32 -2.01 -2.34 -3.70
C VAL A 32 -2.19 -2.99 -2.32
N ASP A 33 -1.25 -3.83 -1.88
CA ASP A 33 -1.29 -4.45 -0.55
C ASP A 33 -1.27 -3.40 0.58
N ALA A 34 -0.48 -2.35 0.43
CA ALA A 34 -0.44 -1.24 1.38
C ALA A 34 -1.79 -0.51 1.45
N LEU A 35 -2.37 -0.19 0.30
CA LEU A 35 -3.70 0.44 0.23
C LEU A 35 -4.77 -0.45 0.86
N ALA A 36 -4.80 -1.74 0.50
CA ALA A 36 -5.75 -2.72 1.05
C ALA A 36 -5.61 -2.92 2.58
N ALA A 37 -4.42 -2.71 3.13
CA ALA A 37 -4.16 -2.73 4.56
C ALA A 37 -4.40 -1.38 5.27
N GLY A 38 -4.72 -0.31 4.52
CA GLY A 38 -4.90 1.05 5.04
C GLY A 38 -3.61 1.83 5.30
N CYS A 39 -2.47 1.32 4.84
CA CYS A 39 -1.17 2.00 4.94
C CYS A 39 -0.98 2.96 3.75
N ILE A 40 -0.49 4.18 4.00
CA ILE A 40 -0.24 5.15 2.94
C ILE A 40 1.03 4.74 2.18
N PRO A 41 0.94 4.35 0.89
CA PRO A 41 2.12 4.06 0.09
C PRO A 41 2.97 5.33 -0.11
N VAL A 42 4.26 5.21 0.13
CA VAL A 42 5.26 6.21 -0.24
C VAL A 42 5.90 5.77 -1.54
N LEU A 43 5.51 6.43 -2.62
CA LEU A 43 6.01 6.22 -3.97
C LEU A 43 7.37 6.87 -4.08
N LEU A 44 8.33 6.13 -4.62
CA LEU A 44 9.72 6.58 -4.69
C LEU A 44 10.15 6.91 -6.14
N HIS A 45 9.25 6.75 -7.12
CA HIS A 45 9.53 7.00 -8.53
C HIS A 45 8.41 7.83 -9.18
N PRO A 46 8.71 8.87 -9.98
CA PRO A 46 7.73 9.84 -10.47
C PRO A 46 6.70 9.25 -11.45
N ARG A 47 6.98 8.07 -12.02
CA ARG A 47 6.04 7.32 -12.88
C ARG A 47 5.08 6.39 -12.12
N GLN A 48 5.30 6.12 -10.83
CA GLN A 48 4.39 5.27 -10.04
C GLN A 48 2.98 5.85 -9.85
N PRO A 49 2.79 7.17 -9.67
CA PRO A 49 1.46 7.77 -9.56
C PRO A 49 0.54 7.46 -10.75
N SER A 50 1.10 7.25 -11.94
CA SER A 50 0.34 7.05 -13.18
C SER A 50 -0.04 5.58 -13.46
N LEU A 51 0.22 4.65 -12.54
CA LEU A 51 0.06 3.21 -12.80
C LEU A 51 -1.41 2.75 -12.89
N TRP A 52 -2.31 3.32 -12.08
CA TRP A 52 -3.71 2.88 -11.99
C TRP A 52 -4.71 4.05 -12.00
N PRO A 53 -4.68 4.92 -13.03
CA PRO A 53 -5.49 6.15 -13.06
C PRO A 53 -7.00 5.89 -13.04
N TRP A 54 -7.43 4.71 -13.51
CA TRP A 54 -8.84 4.31 -13.52
C TRP A 54 -9.37 3.83 -12.16
N HIS A 55 -8.47 3.53 -11.22
CA HIS A 55 -8.86 2.97 -9.93
C HIS A 55 -8.77 4.02 -8.82
N TRP A 56 -7.77 4.91 -8.85
CA TRP A 56 -7.63 5.98 -7.88
C TRP A 56 -6.75 7.13 -8.35
N SER A 57 -6.92 8.27 -7.69
CA SER A 57 -6.00 9.39 -7.79
C SER A 57 -4.82 9.17 -6.84
N ALA A 58 -3.62 9.01 -7.38
CA ALA A 58 -2.44 8.67 -6.58
C ALA A 58 -2.06 9.75 -5.56
N ASP A 59 -2.28 11.02 -5.87
CA ASP A 59 -2.06 12.15 -4.97
C ASP A 59 -2.95 12.11 -3.72
N GLU A 60 -4.18 11.61 -3.84
CA GLU A 60 -5.10 11.47 -2.71
C GLU A 60 -4.68 10.33 -1.76
N VAL A 61 -4.16 9.23 -2.30
CA VAL A 61 -3.92 8.00 -1.51
C VAL A 61 -2.46 7.72 -1.20
N SER A 62 -1.51 8.50 -1.75
CA SER A 62 -0.08 8.23 -1.62
C SER A 62 0.73 9.51 -1.33
N VAL A 63 2.02 9.33 -1.03
CA VAL A 63 3.01 10.40 -0.96
C VAL A 63 4.10 10.09 -1.97
N LEU A 64 4.46 11.06 -2.82
CA LEU A 64 5.60 10.93 -3.72
C LEU A 64 6.84 11.56 -3.08
N PHE A 65 7.88 10.76 -2.95
CA PHE A 65 9.23 11.23 -2.69
C PHE A 65 10.09 10.83 -3.88
N ASP A 66 10.38 11.77 -4.77
CA ASP A 66 11.15 11.46 -5.97
C ASP A 66 12.60 11.10 -5.60
N TRP A 67 12.89 9.80 -5.63
CA TRP A 67 14.23 9.26 -5.37
C TRP A 67 15.02 9.14 -6.69
N THR A 68 14.62 9.75 -7.79
CA THR A 68 15.40 9.75 -9.03
C THR A 68 16.31 10.99 -9.10
N ASP A 69 17.51 10.87 -9.69
CA ASP A 69 18.34 12.05 -9.98
C ASP A 69 17.67 12.90 -11.06
N ARG A 70 18.09 14.17 -11.23
CA ARG A 70 17.67 15.10 -12.29
C ARG A 70 17.79 14.53 -13.72
N ARG A 71 18.56 13.45 -13.90
CA ARG A 71 18.73 12.72 -15.17
C ARG A 71 17.78 11.52 -15.33
N GLY A 72 16.86 11.29 -14.39
CA GLY A 72 15.99 10.11 -14.36
C GLY A 72 16.75 8.80 -14.10
N VAL A 73 18.01 8.90 -13.65
CA VAL A 73 18.87 7.74 -13.38
C VAL A 73 18.53 7.19 -11.99
N ARG A 74 18.49 5.85 -11.92
CA ARG A 74 18.16 5.04 -10.75
C ARG A 74 19.16 5.33 -9.60
N LEU A 75 18.78 6.15 -8.62
CA LEU A 75 19.56 6.33 -7.37
C LEU A 75 19.26 5.23 -6.32
N TYR A 76 18.40 4.27 -6.66
CA TYR A 76 18.27 3.08 -5.83
C TYR A 76 19.57 2.32 -5.88
N PRO A 77 20.10 1.85 -4.74
CA PRO A 77 21.08 0.80 -4.79
C PRO A 77 20.44 -0.37 -5.53
N SER A 78 20.91 -0.64 -6.75
CA SER A 78 20.61 -1.91 -7.40
C SER A 78 21.08 -3.00 -6.42
N PRO A 79 20.28 -4.04 -6.14
CA PRO A 79 20.74 -5.16 -5.33
C PRO A 79 21.73 -6.01 -6.14
N SER A 80 22.77 -5.39 -6.70
CA SER A 80 23.92 -6.07 -7.24
C SER A 80 24.77 -6.53 -6.06
N ARG A 81 24.44 -7.74 -5.60
CA ARG A 81 25.22 -8.60 -4.70
C ARG A 81 25.33 -8.10 -3.24
N ARG A 82 24.51 -8.73 -2.39
CA ARG A 82 24.72 -8.94 -0.93
C ARG A 82 24.84 -7.72 -0.01
N SER A 83 24.92 -6.48 -0.49
CA SER A 83 24.73 -5.33 0.38
C SER A 83 23.26 -5.23 0.76
N ARG A 84 22.97 -5.31 2.06
CA ARG A 84 21.68 -4.88 2.62
C ARG A 84 21.33 -3.55 1.97
N LEU A 85 20.06 -3.36 1.57
CA LEU A 85 19.54 -2.06 1.13
C LEU A 85 19.94 -1.00 2.15
N SER A 86 21.04 -0.30 1.93
CA SER A 86 21.51 0.73 2.82
C SER A 86 20.66 1.96 2.53
N PHE A 87 19.51 2.07 3.20
CA PHE A 87 18.82 3.33 3.46
C PHE A 87 19.67 4.23 4.40
N SER A 88 20.98 4.30 4.15
CA SER A 88 21.98 4.92 5.04
C SER A 88 22.65 6.12 4.37
N GLY A 89 21.97 6.75 3.41
CA GLY A 89 22.44 7.96 2.76
C GLY A 89 21.61 9.19 3.17
N PRO A 90 22.08 10.41 2.87
CA PRO A 90 21.36 11.65 3.18
C PRO A 90 19.93 11.72 2.62
N ASN A 91 19.66 10.99 1.53
CA ASN A 91 18.32 10.89 0.95
C ASN A 91 17.34 10.12 1.86
N ALA A 92 17.84 9.15 2.63
CA ALA A 92 17.01 8.37 3.55
C ALA A 92 16.61 9.19 4.77
N SER A 93 17.56 9.93 5.37
CA SER A 93 17.24 10.82 6.50
C SER A 93 16.31 11.95 6.08
N ALA A 94 16.50 12.51 4.88
CA ALA A 94 15.59 13.51 4.32
C ALA A 94 14.17 12.95 4.09
N LEU A 95 14.06 11.71 3.58
CA LEU A 95 12.78 11.03 3.44
C LEU A 95 12.07 10.91 4.79
N PHE A 96 12.74 10.39 5.81
CA PHE A 96 12.12 10.20 7.13
C PHE A 96 11.72 11.54 7.76
N ALA A 97 12.59 12.55 7.69
CA ALA A 97 12.27 13.90 8.17
C ALA A 97 11.05 14.49 7.46
N GLN A 98 10.93 14.28 6.14
CA GLN A 98 9.76 14.73 5.38
C GLN A 98 8.50 13.99 5.83
N LEU A 99 8.54 12.67 6.03
CA LEU A 99 7.39 11.89 6.48
C LEU A 99 6.95 12.27 7.91
N GLU A 100 7.90 12.51 8.81
CA GLU A 100 7.65 12.97 10.17
C GLU A 100 7.06 14.39 10.21
N ALA A 101 7.41 15.23 9.23
CA ALA A 101 6.88 16.59 9.10
C ALA A 101 5.45 16.63 8.53
N ILE A 102 4.89 15.52 8.04
CA ILE A 102 3.52 15.48 7.50
C ILE A 102 2.52 15.68 8.65
N PRO A 103 1.64 16.71 8.58
CA PRO A 103 0.66 16.94 9.63
C PRO A 103 -0.32 15.76 9.78
N PRO A 104 -0.76 15.42 11.01
CA PRO A 104 -1.74 14.36 11.23
C PRO A 104 -3.06 14.55 10.46
N ALA A 105 -3.47 15.79 10.20
CA ALA A 105 -4.64 16.10 9.39
C ALA A 105 -4.52 15.57 7.95
N VAL A 106 -3.35 15.72 7.33
CA VAL A 106 -3.07 15.22 5.99
C VAL A 106 -3.04 13.70 5.99
N ILE A 107 -2.45 13.08 7.03
CA ILE A 107 -2.45 11.63 7.19
C ILE A 107 -3.88 11.08 7.25
N GLN A 108 -4.74 11.70 8.07
CA GLN A 108 -6.14 11.31 8.20
C GLN A 108 -6.92 11.50 6.90
N GLU A 109 -6.68 12.58 6.18
CA GLU A 109 -7.28 12.82 4.87
C GLU A 109 -6.93 11.71 3.87
N LYS A 110 -5.64 11.35 3.78
CA LYS A 110 -5.18 10.23 2.94
C LYS A 110 -5.76 8.90 3.37
N GLN A 111 -5.82 8.62 4.67
CA GLN A 111 -6.44 7.39 5.20
C GLN A 111 -7.94 7.30 4.87
N ARG A 112 -8.67 8.44 4.95
CA ARG A 112 -10.06 8.50 4.51
C ARG A 112 -10.20 8.29 2.99
N ALA A 113 -9.26 8.83 2.20
CA ALA A 113 -9.23 8.58 0.75
C ALA A 113 -8.99 7.10 0.44
N ILE A 114 -8.02 6.47 1.11
CA ILE A 114 -7.74 5.03 0.98
C ILE A 114 -9.00 4.22 1.32
N ALA A 115 -9.68 4.53 2.43
CA ALA A 115 -10.89 3.81 2.82
C ALA A 115 -11.99 3.85 1.73
N ARG A 116 -12.18 4.98 1.04
CA ARG A 116 -13.15 5.09 -0.06
C ARG A 116 -12.79 4.25 -1.28
N VAL A 117 -11.50 4.12 -1.57
CA VAL A 117 -11.02 3.46 -2.78
C VAL A 117 -10.91 1.95 -2.59
N VAL A 118 -10.50 1.49 -1.41
CA VAL A 118 -10.27 0.06 -1.12
C VAL A 118 -11.51 -0.78 -1.39
N ASP A 119 -12.71 -0.27 -1.11
CA ASP A 119 -13.96 -0.97 -1.37
C ASP A 119 -14.13 -1.31 -2.86
N GLY A 120 -13.73 -0.40 -3.75
CA GLY A 120 -13.73 -0.60 -5.20
C GLY A 120 -12.61 -1.51 -5.71
N MET A 121 -11.54 -1.72 -4.94
CA MET A 121 -10.43 -2.60 -5.31
C MET A 121 -10.69 -4.07 -4.97
N THR A 122 -11.43 -4.36 -3.89
CA THR A 122 -11.46 -5.69 -3.28
C THR A 122 -12.72 -6.50 -3.54
N TYR A 123 -13.48 -6.16 -4.59
CA TYR A 123 -14.79 -6.76 -4.89
C TYR A 123 -15.75 -6.68 -3.69
N ARG A 124 -15.60 -5.64 -2.85
CA ARG A 124 -16.55 -5.37 -1.77
C ARG A 124 -17.83 -4.88 -2.42
N GLY A 125 -18.90 -5.65 -2.28
CA GLY A 125 -20.13 -5.44 -3.08
C GLY A 125 -21.04 -4.33 -2.58
N GLU A 126 -20.47 -3.22 -2.13
CA GLU A 126 -21.16 -1.95 -1.98
C GLU A 126 -20.93 -1.08 -3.22
N THR A 127 -21.08 -1.65 -4.41
CA THR A 127 -21.20 -0.82 -5.62
C THR A 127 -22.65 -0.36 -5.76
N VAL A 128 -22.81 0.96 -5.95
CA VAL A 128 -24.06 1.63 -6.31
C VAL A 128 -24.74 0.85 -7.44
N GLY A 129 -25.87 0.20 -7.15
CA GLY A 129 -26.65 -0.60 -8.10
C GLY A 129 -26.81 -2.09 -7.75
N GLN A 130 -26.03 -2.64 -6.82
CA GLN A 130 -26.16 -4.06 -6.39
C GLN A 130 -26.96 -4.25 -5.09
N SER A 131 -27.46 -3.16 -4.50
CA SER A 131 -28.16 -3.13 -3.20
C SER A 131 -29.51 -3.85 -3.18
N ALA A 132 -30.08 -4.21 -4.34
CA ALA A 132 -31.42 -4.81 -4.40
C ALA A 132 -31.47 -6.31 -4.05
N CYS A 133 -30.33 -7.03 -4.10
CA CYS A 133 -30.30 -8.49 -3.91
C CYS A 133 -29.38 -8.97 -2.78
N ARG A 134 -28.76 -8.06 -2.01
CA ARG A 134 -27.81 -8.45 -0.97
C ARG A 134 -28.55 -8.70 0.34
N ARG A 135 -28.46 -9.92 0.88
CA ARG A 135 -28.91 -10.20 2.25
C ARG A 135 -27.94 -9.47 3.20
N PRO A 136 -28.41 -8.83 4.29
CA PRO A 136 -27.56 -8.14 5.27
C PRO A 136 -26.45 -9.03 5.88
N GLU A 137 -26.58 -10.34 5.72
CA GLU A 137 -25.80 -11.37 6.39
C GLU A 137 -24.81 -12.07 5.44
N SER A 138 -24.81 -11.71 4.14
CA SER A 138 -23.91 -12.31 3.16
C SER A 138 -22.53 -11.68 3.21
N ARG A 139 -21.56 -12.43 3.75
CA ARG A 139 -20.13 -12.09 3.70
C ARG A 139 -19.63 -12.11 2.26
N ASP A 140 -18.89 -11.08 1.86
CA ASP A 140 -18.33 -11.02 0.52
C ASP A 140 -16.88 -11.49 0.42
N ALA A 141 -16.32 -11.45 -0.79
CA ALA A 141 -14.97 -11.92 -1.05
C ALA A 141 -13.92 -11.22 -0.16
N PHE A 142 -14.17 -9.96 0.20
CA PHE A 142 -13.30 -9.21 1.09
C PHE A 142 -13.47 -9.61 2.56
N ASP A 143 -14.71 -9.80 3.02
CA ASP A 143 -14.98 -10.33 4.36
C ASP A 143 -14.36 -11.71 4.59
N LEU A 144 -14.44 -12.58 3.56
CA LEU A 144 -13.81 -13.91 3.59
C LEU A 144 -12.28 -13.83 3.56
N PHE A 145 -11.71 -12.89 2.80
CA PHE A 145 -10.27 -12.64 2.78
C PHE A 145 -9.77 -12.20 4.17
N LEU A 146 -10.41 -11.20 4.78
CA LEU A 146 -10.05 -10.73 6.11
C LEU A 146 -10.17 -11.83 7.16
N ARG A 147 -11.24 -12.62 7.10
CA ARG A 147 -11.42 -13.78 7.97
C ARG A 147 -10.28 -14.79 7.81
N GLY A 148 -9.96 -15.19 6.58
CA GLY A 148 -8.88 -16.15 6.32
C GLY A 148 -7.49 -15.63 6.70
N ALA A 149 -7.26 -14.32 6.54
CA ALA A 149 -5.99 -13.67 6.89
C ALA A 149 -5.80 -13.47 8.40
N LEU A 150 -6.88 -13.19 9.14
CA LEU A 150 -6.83 -12.87 10.57
C LEU A 150 -7.14 -14.07 11.48
N GLU A 151 -8.06 -14.94 11.09
CA GLU A 151 -8.47 -16.12 11.88
C GLU A 151 -7.69 -17.38 11.47
N GLY A 152 -6.96 -17.33 10.34
CA GLY A 152 -6.29 -18.49 9.74
C GLY A 152 -7.27 -19.48 9.11
N ARG A 153 -6.76 -20.41 8.29
CA ARG A 153 -7.58 -21.54 7.83
C ARG A 153 -7.78 -22.53 8.98
N PRO A 154 -9.03 -22.98 9.27
CA PRO A 154 -9.20 -24.18 10.07
C PRO A 154 -8.52 -25.33 9.31
N VAL A 155 -7.51 -25.92 9.92
CA VAL A 155 -6.89 -27.15 9.42
C VAL A 155 -7.88 -28.25 9.74
N HIS A 156 -8.70 -28.62 8.77
CA HIS A 156 -9.42 -29.90 8.86
C HIS A 156 -8.38 -31.02 8.79
N ARG A 157 -8.19 -31.71 9.91
CA ARG A 157 -7.46 -32.97 9.99
C ARG A 157 -8.31 -34.09 9.40
#